data_AF-A0A2H6A8M5-F1
#
_entry.id   AF-A0A2H6A8M5-F1
#
_cell.length_a   1.000
_cell.length_b   1.000
_cell.length_c   1.000
_cell.angle_alpha   90.00
_cell.angle_beta   90.00
_cell.angle_gamma   90.00
#
_symmetry.space_group_name_H-M   'P 1'
#
loop_
_entity.id
_entity.type
_entity.pdbx_description
1 polymer ?
#
loop_
_entity_poly.entity_id
_entity_poly.type
_entity_poly.pdbx_seq_one_letter_code
_entity_poly.pdbx_strand_id
1 'polypeptide(L)'
;MDGGLPNFTDEDLKACESGIPGLRGGLPGTSQVPSSEVSKLFCQSDADCACGVDKETGKCAFGNKNFIDTSKQCPDFCSGIAGQFIIKCVNNICTQTLR
;
A
#
# COMPACT_ATOMS: atom_id res chain seq x y z
N MET A 1 -38.26 22.42 11.15
CA MET A 1 -37.97 21.15 11.85
C MET A 1 -36.47 20.96 11.86
N ASP A 2 -35.91 20.78 13.04
CA ASP A 2 -34.48 20.64 13.33
C ASP A 2 -33.95 19.29 12.79
N GLY A 3 -32.89 19.33 11.98
CA GLY A 3 -32.27 18.16 11.36
C GLY A 3 -31.04 17.72 12.14
N GLY A 4 -31.25 16.95 13.21
CA GLY A 4 -30.16 16.35 13.99
C GLY A 4 -29.49 15.19 13.24
N LEU A 5 -28.16 15.26 13.10
CA LEU A 5 -27.32 14.14 12.70
C LEU A 5 -27.38 13.03 13.77
N PRO A 6 -27.39 11.74 13.40
CA PRO A 6 -27.36 10.65 14.36
C PRO A 6 -26.08 10.70 15.19
N ASN A 7 -26.24 10.67 16.52
CA ASN A 7 -25.15 10.58 17.47
C ASN A 7 -24.69 9.11 17.52
N PHE A 8 -23.61 8.80 16.81
CA PHE A 8 -23.00 7.46 16.85
C PHE A 8 -22.28 7.29 18.18
N THR A 9 -22.70 6.30 18.97
CA THR A 9 -22.12 6.01 20.29
C THR A 9 -21.11 4.87 20.21
N ASP A 10 -20.23 4.77 21.21
CA ASP A 10 -19.22 3.70 21.30
C ASP A 10 -19.85 2.29 21.36
N GLU A 11 -21.11 2.20 21.82
CA GLU A 11 -21.91 0.97 21.80
C GLU A 11 -22.28 0.50 20.39
N ASP A 12 -22.45 1.44 19.43
CA ASP A 12 -22.72 1.10 18.02
C ASP A 12 -21.48 0.50 17.34
N LEU A 13 -20.28 0.92 17.75
CA LEU A 13 -19.01 0.38 17.25
C LEU A 13 -18.80 -1.07 17.71
N LYS A 14 -19.13 -1.37 18.97
CA LYS A 14 -18.95 -2.69 19.57
C LYS A 14 -19.90 -3.75 18.98
N ALA A 15 -21.04 -3.34 18.42
CA ALA A 15 -21.96 -4.22 17.71
C ALA A 15 -21.35 -4.80 16.41
N CYS A 16 -20.36 -4.13 15.81
CA CYS A 16 -19.69 -4.62 14.60
C CYS A 16 -18.67 -5.74 14.90
N GLU A 17 -18.13 -5.80 16.12
CA GLU A 17 -17.06 -6.74 16.49
C GLU A 17 -17.57 -8.11 16.96
N SER A 18 -18.87 -8.26 17.23
CA SER A 18 -19.46 -9.56 17.55
C SER A 18 -19.85 -10.34 16.29
N GLY A 19 -18.82 -10.81 15.58
CA GLY A 19 -18.78 -12.08 14.86
C GLY A 19 -19.98 -12.46 13.97
N ILE A 20 -19.80 -12.31 12.65
CA ILE A 20 -20.61 -13.03 11.66
C ILE A 20 -19.87 -14.34 11.30
N PRO A 21 -20.27 -15.52 11.82
CA PRO A 21 -19.77 -16.79 11.30
C PRO A 21 -20.41 -17.06 9.94
N GLY A 22 -19.72 -16.77 8.83
CA GLY A 22 -20.26 -17.16 7.52
C GLY A 22 -19.62 -16.64 6.23
N LEU A 23 -18.71 -15.67 6.22
CA LEU A 23 -18.17 -15.15 4.95
C LEU A 23 -16.94 -15.94 4.47
N ARG A 24 -17.20 -17.15 3.97
CA ARG A 24 -16.38 -17.81 2.94
C ARG A 24 -16.53 -17.01 1.65
N GLY A 25 -15.62 -16.07 1.39
CA GLY A 25 -15.56 -15.29 0.16
C GLY A 25 -14.42 -14.29 0.21
N GLY A 26 -13.20 -14.78 -0.06
CA GLY A 26 -11.98 -13.98 0.02
C GLY A 26 -11.94 -12.85 -1.02
N LEU A 27 -11.95 -11.61 -0.52
CA LEU A 27 -11.27 -10.49 -1.15
C LEU A 27 -9.96 -10.28 -0.36
N PRO A 28 -8.77 -10.54 -0.93
CA PRO A 28 -7.52 -10.21 -0.28
C PRO A 28 -7.29 -8.71 -0.47
N GLY A 29 -7.46 -7.89 0.58
CA GLY A 29 -7.33 -6.45 0.36
C GLY A 29 -7.32 -5.50 1.55
N THR A 30 -7.31 -5.96 2.79
CA THR A 30 -6.90 -5.11 3.91
C THR A 30 -6.01 -5.93 4.83
N SER A 31 -4.81 -6.24 4.33
CA SER A 31 -3.71 -6.58 5.22
C SER A 31 -3.47 -5.31 6.04
N GLN A 32 -3.72 -5.41 7.33
CA GLN A 32 -3.20 -4.48 8.33
C GLN A 32 -1.74 -4.22 7.95
N VAL A 33 -1.40 -2.99 7.52
CA VAL A 33 -0.02 -2.61 7.23
C VAL A 33 0.76 -2.74 8.55
N PRO A 34 1.62 -3.76 8.73
CA PRO A 34 2.53 -3.72 9.85
C PRO A 34 3.39 -2.46 9.69
N SER A 35 3.67 -1.78 10.79
CA SER A 35 4.52 -0.57 10.89
C SER A 35 5.84 -0.64 10.09
N SER A 36 6.26 -1.84 9.71
CA SER A 36 7.40 -2.16 8.85
C SER A 36 7.27 -1.74 7.37
N GLU A 37 6.06 -1.60 6.81
CA GLU A 37 5.88 -1.25 5.38
C GLU A 37 6.22 0.22 5.08
N VAL A 38 5.97 1.12 6.03
CA VAL A 38 6.36 2.54 5.89
C VAL A 38 7.87 2.68 5.70
N SER A 39 8.66 1.87 6.40
CA SER A 39 10.12 1.86 6.27
C SER A 39 10.60 1.39 4.90
N LYS A 40 9.86 0.49 4.26
CA LYS A 40 10.20 -0.01 2.92
C LYS A 40 9.93 1.02 1.83
N LEU A 41 8.96 1.89 2.05
CA LEU A 41 8.63 2.98 1.12
C LEU A 41 9.40 4.26 1.44
N PHE A 42 10.01 4.39 2.61
CA PHE A 42 10.73 5.59 2.99
C PHE A 42 11.90 5.90 2.04
N CYS A 43 12.01 7.15 1.61
CA CYS A 43 13.08 7.63 0.74
C CYS A 43 13.53 9.03 1.18
N GLN A 44 14.77 9.36 0.89
CA GLN A 44 15.29 10.71 1.09
C GLN A 44 15.45 11.45 -0.25
N SER A 45 15.63 10.70 -1.33
CA SER A 45 15.72 11.21 -2.70
C SER A 45 15.09 10.22 -3.69
N ASP A 46 14.77 10.68 -4.90
CA ASP A 46 14.20 9.83 -5.95
C ASP A 46 15.11 8.63 -6.28
N ALA A 47 16.44 8.81 -6.16
CA ALA A 47 17.44 7.76 -6.36
C ALA A 47 17.46 6.69 -5.24
N ASP A 48 16.73 6.88 -4.14
CA ASP A 48 16.50 5.83 -3.15
C ASP A 48 15.34 4.94 -3.55
N CYS A 49 14.44 5.43 -4.40
CA CYS A 49 13.34 4.63 -4.89
C CYS A 49 13.79 3.74 -6.04
N ALA A 50 13.37 2.49 -5.98
CA ALA A 50 13.62 1.48 -6.97
C ALA A 50 12.37 0.64 -7.19
N CYS A 51 12.38 -0.07 -8.31
CA CYS A 51 11.33 -0.98 -8.69
C CYS A 51 11.90 -2.29 -9.18
N GLY A 52 11.26 -3.38 -8.81
CA GLY A 52 11.73 -4.72 -9.09
C GLY A 52 10.98 -5.70 -8.20
N VAL A 53 11.72 -6.60 -7.57
CA VAL A 53 11.16 -7.61 -6.69
C VAL A 53 11.47 -7.29 -5.24
N ASP A 54 10.47 -7.29 -4.35
CA ASP A 54 10.70 -7.18 -2.92
C ASP A 54 11.49 -8.41 -2.43
N LYS A 55 12.60 -8.16 -1.75
CA LYS A 55 13.56 -9.20 -1.35
C LYS A 55 13.00 -10.20 -0.34
N GLU A 56 11.98 -9.80 0.43
CA GLU A 56 11.39 -10.65 1.47
C GLU A 56 10.26 -11.52 0.92
N THR A 57 9.37 -10.92 0.13
CA THR A 57 8.16 -11.57 -0.39
C THR A 57 8.39 -12.24 -1.75
N GLY A 58 9.43 -11.85 -2.48
CA GLY A 58 9.71 -12.33 -3.82
C GLY A 58 8.70 -11.86 -4.88
N LYS A 59 7.87 -10.87 -4.57
CA LYS A 59 6.83 -10.32 -5.47
C LYS A 59 7.28 -8.99 -6.07
N CYS A 60 6.73 -8.65 -7.24
CA CYS A 60 6.97 -7.33 -7.83
C CYS A 60 6.45 -6.22 -6.91
N ALA A 61 7.32 -5.27 -6.60
CA ALA A 61 7.06 -4.17 -5.68
C ALA A 61 7.94 -2.95 -6.02
N PHE A 62 7.56 -1.80 -5.50
CA PHE A 62 8.36 -0.58 -5.53
C PHE A 62 8.61 -0.10 -4.11
N GLY A 63 9.68 0.64 -3.91
CA GLY A 63 10.05 1.16 -2.62
C GLY A 63 11.53 1.52 -2.59
N ASN A 64 12.07 1.63 -1.39
CA ASN A 64 13.47 1.89 -1.17
C ASN A 64 14.33 0.74 -1.73
N LYS A 65 15.36 1.09 -2.51
CA LYS A 65 16.31 0.18 -3.16
C LYS A 65 16.99 -0.82 -2.22
N ASN A 66 17.02 -0.55 -0.92
CA ASN A 66 17.56 -1.49 0.05
C ASN A 66 16.69 -2.75 0.16
N PHE A 67 15.37 -2.61 0.01
CA PHE A 67 14.39 -3.70 0.12
C PHE A 67 13.97 -4.27 -1.24
N ILE A 68 14.22 -3.54 -2.32
CA ILE A 68 13.91 -3.95 -3.69
C ILE A 68 15.15 -4.54 -4.37
N ASP A 69 15.00 -5.71 -4.96
CA ASP A 69 15.96 -6.31 -5.87
C ASP A 69 15.75 -5.77 -7.28
N THR A 70 16.66 -4.91 -7.72
CA THR A 70 16.64 -4.30 -9.06
C THR A 70 17.23 -5.19 -10.14
N SER A 71 17.90 -6.30 -9.78
CA SER A 71 18.41 -7.28 -10.74
C SER A 71 17.26 -8.05 -11.38
N LYS A 72 16.14 -8.20 -10.66
CA LYS A 72 14.89 -8.76 -11.16
C LYS A 72 13.92 -7.65 -11.55
N GLN A 73 13.85 -7.35 -12.85
CA GLN A 73 12.98 -6.30 -13.36
C GLN A 73 11.52 -6.76 -13.48
N CYS A 74 10.61 -5.90 -13.04
CA CYS A 74 9.16 -6.06 -13.20
C CYS A 74 8.59 -4.93 -14.09
N PRO A 75 8.86 -4.93 -15.41
CA PRO A 75 8.56 -3.79 -16.29
C PRO A 75 7.06 -3.43 -16.29
N ASP A 76 6.18 -4.43 -16.33
CA ASP A 76 4.73 -4.24 -16.27
C ASP A 76 4.25 -3.53 -15.01
N PHE A 77 4.90 -3.80 -13.87
CA PHE A 77 4.53 -3.19 -12.59
C PHE A 77 5.18 -1.80 -12.43
N CYS A 78 6.43 -1.66 -12.84
CA CYS A 78 7.23 -0.46 -12.64
C CYS A 78 6.79 0.69 -13.54
N SER A 79 6.55 0.40 -14.82
CA SER A 79 6.15 1.40 -15.81
C SER A 79 4.66 1.35 -16.09
N GLY A 80 3.95 0.32 -15.62
CA GLY A 80 2.58 0.02 -16.00
C GLY A 80 2.48 -0.53 -17.43
N ILE A 81 1.31 -1.08 -17.75
CA ILE A 81 0.98 -1.60 -19.10
C ILE A 81 1.20 -0.52 -20.19
N ALA A 82 1.03 0.75 -19.85
CA ALA A 82 1.18 1.88 -20.78
C ALA A 82 2.54 2.60 -20.69
N GLY A 83 3.46 2.17 -19.83
CA GLY A 83 4.79 2.80 -19.71
C GLY A 83 4.80 4.23 -19.13
N GLN A 84 3.69 4.67 -18.53
CA GLN A 84 3.50 6.07 -18.10
C GLN A 84 3.83 6.31 -16.63
N PHE A 85 4.13 5.27 -15.87
CA PHE A 85 4.44 5.41 -14.45
C PHE A 85 5.93 5.61 -14.21
N ILE A 86 6.23 6.55 -13.32
CA ILE A 86 7.56 6.79 -12.76
C ILE A 86 7.46 6.83 -11.24
N ILE A 87 8.42 6.21 -10.58
CA ILE A 87 8.49 6.21 -9.13
C ILE A 87 9.34 7.38 -8.69
N LYS A 88 8.79 8.20 -7.81
CA LYS A 88 9.42 9.40 -7.26
C LYS A 88 9.35 9.40 -5.74
N CYS A 89 10.26 10.11 -5.12
CA CYS A 89 10.24 10.32 -3.69
C CYS A 89 9.40 11.56 -3.37
N VAL A 90 8.18 11.36 -2.87
CA VAL A 90 7.25 12.43 -2.54
C VAL A 90 6.97 12.38 -1.05
N ASN A 91 7.24 13.48 -0.33
CA ASN A 91 7.09 13.54 1.13
C ASN A 91 7.87 12.45 1.87
N ASN A 92 9.07 12.12 1.40
CA ASN A 92 9.92 11.03 1.91
C ASN A 92 9.32 9.62 1.74
N ILE A 93 8.39 9.45 0.79
CA ILE A 93 7.75 8.16 0.49
C ILE A 93 7.84 7.91 -1.02
N CYS A 94 8.37 6.75 -1.38
CA CYS A 94 8.38 6.26 -2.75
C CYS A 94 6.94 6.10 -3.22
N THR A 95 6.59 6.90 -4.22
CA THR A 95 5.24 7.01 -4.76
C THR A 95 5.29 6.82 -6.26
N GLN A 96 4.36 6.01 -6.78
CA GLN A 96 4.18 5.87 -8.22
C GLN A 96 3.37 7.06 -8.74
N THR A 97 3.94 7.80 -9.69
CA THR A 97 3.35 9.01 -10.28
C THR A 97 3.28 8.87 -11.80
N LEU A 98 2.38 9.59 -12.45
CA LEU A 98 2.35 9.69 -13.90
C LEU A 98 3.49 10.59 -14.39
N ARG A 99 4.09 10.22 -15.52
CA ARG A 99 5.19 10.95 -16.16
C ARG A 99 4.76 12.28 -16.76
#